data_AF-A0A3A0DK34-F1
#
_entry.id   AF-A0A3A0DK34-F1
#
_cell.length_a   1.000
_cell.length_b   1.000
_cell.length_c   1.000
_cell.angle_alpha   90.00
_cell.angle_beta   90.00
_cell.angle_gamma   90.00
#
_symmetry.space_group_name_H-M   'P 1'
#
loop_
_entity.id
_entity.type
_entity.pdbx_description
1 polymer ?
#
loop_
_entity_poly.entity_id
_entity_poly.type
_entity_poly.pdbx_seq_one_letter_code
_entity_poly.pdbx_strand_id
1 'polypeptide(L)'
;MKMGRARIHAAVFCFAIFSSSAVAQDWLKLTPASGEAPTPRRNAAAIYDSLSHRMIIFGGRTNAGDRNEVWAFDLSTNTWEELTPAAGDAPAPRFTANGIYDAAEHRMIIWSGQGASFFNDVWAFDLANNTWAQLWHGRDF
;
A
#
# COMPACT_ATOMS: atom_id res chain seq x y z
N MET A 1 25.56 -15.16 -77.42
CA MET A 1 24.07 -15.09 -77.42
C MET A 1 23.58 -16.01 -76.29
N LYS A 2 22.65 -15.53 -75.44
CA LYS A 2 22.36 -16.02 -74.08
C LYS A 2 21.95 -17.51 -73.97
N MET A 3 22.50 -18.20 -72.97
CA MET A 3 22.01 -19.40 -72.27
C MET A 3 22.23 -19.12 -70.77
N GLY A 4 21.40 -19.43 -69.77
CA GLY A 4 20.07 -20.01 -69.65
C GLY A 4 19.84 -20.40 -68.16
N ARG A 5 18.75 -19.89 -67.54
CA ARG A 5 17.98 -20.38 -66.35
C ARG A 5 18.76 -20.55 -65.00
N ALA A 6 18.20 -20.38 -63.79
CA ALA A 6 16.83 -20.48 -63.29
C ALA A 6 16.65 -19.83 -61.89
N ARG A 7 15.42 -19.38 -61.58
CA ARG A 7 14.67 -19.48 -60.28
C ARG A 7 15.27 -18.71 -59.06
N ILE A 8 14.53 -18.02 -58.17
CA ILE A 8 13.27 -18.37 -57.51
C ILE A 8 12.80 -17.22 -56.56
N HIS A 9 11.48 -17.21 -56.28
CA HIS A 9 10.68 -16.65 -55.15
C HIS A 9 10.58 -15.15 -54.82
N ALA A 10 9.31 -14.72 -54.80
CA ALA A 10 8.77 -13.50 -54.22
C ALA A 10 8.88 -13.49 -52.68
N ALA A 11 8.94 -12.29 -52.10
CA ALA A 11 8.33 -12.02 -50.81
C ALA A 11 8.01 -10.52 -50.70
N VAL A 12 6.71 -10.22 -50.69
CA VAL A 12 6.17 -9.00 -50.06
C VAL A 12 6.32 -9.21 -48.56
N PHE A 13 6.94 -8.28 -47.84
CA PHE A 13 6.76 -8.19 -46.39
C PHE A 13 6.39 -6.76 -46.01
N CYS A 14 5.11 -6.61 -45.71
CA CYS A 14 4.60 -5.56 -44.85
C CYS A 14 4.94 -5.98 -43.42
N PHE A 15 5.76 -5.20 -42.72
CA PHE A 15 5.99 -5.37 -41.28
C PHE A 15 5.34 -4.18 -40.57
N ALA A 16 4.07 -4.35 -40.20
CA ALA A 16 3.45 -3.52 -39.17
C ALA A 16 3.64 -4.26 -37.85
N ILE A 17 4.54 -3.77 -36.98
CA ILE A 17 4.59 -4.19 -35.59
C ILE A 17 3.75 -3.19 -34.80
N PHE A 18 2.47 -3.48 -34.64
CA PHE A 18 1.68 -2.92 -33.53
C PHE A 18 1.58 -4.01 -32.47
N SER A 19 2.33 -3.87 -31.37
CA SER A 19 1.93 -4.53 -30.12
C SER A 19 1.09 -3.52 -29.35
N SER A 20 -0.23 -3.59 -29.54
CA SER A 20 -1.21 -2.85 -28.73
C SER A 20 -2.01 -3.84 -27.89
N SER A 21 -1.34 -4.63 -27.05
CA SER A 21 -2.03 -5.20 -25.89
C SER A 21 -2.05 -4.14 -24.80
N ALA A 22 -2.86 -3.09 -25.01
CA ALA A 22 -3.37 -2.34 -23.88
C ALA A 22 -4.30 -3.31 -23.15
N VAL A 23 -3.80 -3.97 -22.11
CA VAL A 23 -4.64 -4.71 -21.18
C VAL A 23 -5.69 -3.72 -20.66
N ALA A 24 -6.97 -4.04 -20.84
CA ALA A 24 -8.04 -3.24 -20.26
C ALA A 24 -7.81 -3.16 -18.75
N GLN A 25 -7.61 -1.95 -18.24
CA GLN A 25 -7.41 -1.72 -16.82
C GLN A 25 -8.78 -1.62 -16.16
N ASP A 26 -9.36 -2.77 -15.87
CA ASP A 26 -10.62 -2.84 -15.13
C ASP A 26 -10.36 -2.80 -13.63
N TRP A 27 -11.18 -2.03 -12.92
CA TRP A 27 -11.18 -2.05 -11.47
C TRP A 27 -11.69 -3.41 -10.98
N LEU A 28 -10.82 -4.16 -10.31
CA LEU A 28 -11.20 -5.39 -9.64
C LEU A 28 -11.58 -5.09 -8.20
N LYS A 29 -12.83 -5.43 -7.82
CA LYS A 29 -13.24 -5.43 -6.42
C LYS A 29 -12.65 -6.66 -5.72
N LEU A 30 -11.69 -6.44 -4.83
CA LEU A 30 -11.21 -7.47 -3.92
C LEU A 30 -12.25 -7.69 -2.81
N THR A 31 -12.68 -8.93 -2.62
CA THR A 31 -13.56 -9.33 -1.50
C THR A 31 -12.74 -10.21 -0.57
N PRO A 32 -12.47 -9.80 0.68
CA PRO A 32 -11.62 -10.57 1.58
C PRO A 32 -12.06 -12.04 1.66
N ALA A 33 -11.10 -12.96 1.59
CA ALA A 33 -11.35 -14.39 1.55
C ALA A 33 -11.95 -14.92 2.86
N SER A 34 -11.60 -14.29 3.99
CA SER A 34 -12.08 -14.63 5.34
C SER A 34 -11.67 -13.54 6.34
N GLY A 35 -12.26 -13.58 7.54
CA GLY A 35 -11.78 -12.84 8.70
C GLY A 35 -12.53 -11.53 9.03
N GLU A 36 -12.20 -10.98 10.20
CA GLU A 36 -12.57 -9.63 10.62
C GLU A 36 -11.81 -8.62 9.76
N ALA A 37 -12.54 -7.74 9.07
CA ALA A 37 -11.95 -6.61 8.35
C ALA A 37 -11.98 -5.38 9.28
N PRO A 38 -11.08 -4.40 9.10
CA PRO A 38 -11.17 -3.15 9.82
C PRO A 38 -12.56 -2.53 9.61
N THR A 39 -13.16 -2.03 10.70
CA THR A 39 -14.44 -1.31 10.62
C THR A 39 -14.38 -0.24 9.51
N PRO A 40 -15.45 -0.06 8.70
CA PRO A 40 -15.50 0.96 7.67
C PRO A 40 -15.04 2.33 8.20
N ARG A 41 -14.05 2.90 7.52
CA ARG A 41 -13.33 4.09 7.96
C ARG A 41 -12.97 4.98 6.78
N ARG A 42 -12.74 6.26 7.04
CA ARG A 42 -12.18 7.22 6.08
C ARG A 42 -10.89 7.82 6.61
N ASN A 43 -10.09 8.39 5.71
CA ASN A 43 -8.89 9.17 6.03
C ASN A 43 -7.88 8.40 6.92
N ALA A 44 -7.80 7.08 6.76
CA ALA A 44 -6.70 6.30 7.33
C ALA A 44 -5.43 6.56 6.52
N ALA A 45 -4.26 6.52 7.18
CA ALA A 45 -3.00 6.46 6.46
C ALA A 45 -2.87 5.06 5.84
N ALA A 46 -2.37 4.96 4.61
CA ALA A 46 -2.15 3.70 3.93
C ALA A 46 -0.78 3.68 3.26
N ILE A 47 -0.07 2.56 3.39
CA ILE A 47 1.21 2.30 2.72
C ILE A 47 1.19 0.92 2.08
N TYR A 48 2.14 0.68 1.18
CA TYR A 48 2.39 -0.63 0.61
C TYR A 48 3.72 -1.19 1.15
N ASP A 49 3.62 -2.27 1.94
CA ASP A 49 4.77 -3.05 2.42
C ASP A 49 5.20 -4.01 1.30
N SER A 50 6.15 -3.54 0.48
CA SER A 50 6.60 -4.29 -0.70
C SER A 50 7.40 -5.54 -0.35
N LEU A 51 8.00 -5.63 0.85
CA LEU A 51 8.74 -6.81 1.28
C LEU A 51 7.82 -7.99 1.60
N SER A 52 6.65 -7.70 2.18
CA SER A 52 5.68 -8.75 2.56
C SER A 52 4.49 -8.85 1.61
N HIS A 53 4.40 -8.01 0.58
CA HIS A 53 3.25 -7.94 -0.34
C HIS A 53 1.92 -7.65 0.38
N ARG A 54 1.93 -6.64 1.27
CA ARG A 54 0.76 -6.26 2.08
C ARG A 54 0.45 -4.77 1.96
N MET A 55 -0.82 -4.41 1.99
CA MET A 55 -1.24 -3.03 2.26
C MET A 55 -1.37 -2.85 3.77
N ILE A 56 -0.73 -1.83 4.33
CA ILE A 56 -0.85 -1.50 5.75
C ILE A 56 -1.69 -0.24 5.89
N ILE A 57 -2.64 -0.24 6.82
CA ILE A 57 -3.41 0.94 7.18
C ILE A 57 -3.25 1.27 8.66
N PHE A 58 -3.23 2.55 8.98
CA PHE A 58 -3.22 3.06 10.36
C PHE A 58 -4.35 4.05 10.58
N GLY A 59 -5.05 3.88 11.70
CA GLY A 59 -6.02 4.83 12.22
C GLY A 59 -7.21 5.07 11.30
N GLY A 60 -7.58 6.34 11.13
CA GLY A 60 -8.76 6.77 10.39
C GLY A 60 -9.98 6.99 11.28
N ARG A 61 -11.09 7.43 10.69
CA ARG A 61 -12.31 7.77 11.41
C ARG A 61 -13.47 6.87 11.05
N THR A 62 -14.05 6.22 12.05
CA THR A 62 -15.29 5.42 11.95
C THR A 62 -16.47 6.21 12.53
N ASN A 63 -17.67 5.61 12.48
CA ASN A 63 -18.85 6.19 13.14
C ASN A 63 -18.76 6.15 14.68
N ALA A 64 -17.92 5.28 15.22
CA ALA A 64 -17.74 5.12 16.67
C ALA A 64 -16.52 5.88 17.20
N GLY A 65 -15.84 6.67 16.36
CA GLY A 65 -14.70 7.50 16.77
C GLY A 65 -13.46 7.31 15.91
N ASP A 66 -12.43 8.07 16.26
CA ASP A 66 -11.11 8.01 15.63
C ASP A 66 -10.35 6.76 16.11
N ARG A 67 -9.49 6.22 15.26
CA ARG A 67 -8.79 4.95 15.48
C ARG A 67 -7.27 5.14 15.54
N ASN A 68 -6.60 4.25 16.23
CA ASN A 68 -5.12 4.10 16.22
C ASN A 68 -4.69 2.65 15.93
N GLU A 69 -5.63 1.78 15.56
CA GLU A 69 -5.32 0.39 15.20
C GLU A 69 -4.50 0.35 13.90
N VAL A 70 -3.64 -0.66 13.76
CA VAL A 70 -2.91 -0.97 12.54
C VAL A 70 -3.48 -2.26 11.94
N TRP A 71 -3.76 -2.24 10.65
CA TRP A 71 -4.26 -3.42 9.94
C TRP A 71 -3.40 -3.70 8.72
N ALA A 72 -3.14 -4.97 8.47
CA ALA A 72 -2.49 -5.47 7.26
C ALA A 72 -3.50 -6.20 6.40
N PHE A 73 -3.46 -5.94 5.09
CA PHE A 73 -4.16 -6.71 4.09
C PHE A 73 -3.14 -7.43 3.22
N ASP A 74 -3.08 -8.75 3.34
CA ASP A 74 -2.24 -9.59 2.52
C ASP A 74 -2.84 -9.69 1.11
N LEU A 75 -2.09 -9.23 0.11
CA LEU A 75 -2.55 -9.18 -1.28
C LEU A 75 -2.44 -10.53 -1.98
N SER A 76 -1.70 -11.48 -1.40
CA SER A 76 -1.52 -12.85 -1.92
C SER A 76 -2.68 -13.74 -1.46
N THR A 77 -3.06 -13.63 -0.19
CA THR A 77 -4.14 -14.44 0.41
C THR A 77 -5.48 -13.70 0.43
N ASN A 78 -5.48 -12.39 0.17
CA ASN A 78 -6.68 -11.54 0.18
C ASN A 78 -7.38 -11.58 1.55
N THR A 79 -6.58 -11.46 2.63
CA THR A 79 -7.07 -11.51 4.02
C THR A 79 -6.59 -10.32 4.83
N TRP A 80 -7.43 -9.88 5.77
CA TRP A 80 -7.08 -8.87 6.76
C TRP A 80 -6.52 -9.49 8.04
N GLU A 81 -5.60 -8.78 8.67
CA GLU A 81 -5.04 -9.09 9.98
C GLU A 81 -4.90 -7.77 10.76
N GLU A 82 -5.35 -7.74 12.02
CA GLU A 82 -5.05 -6.64 12.92
C GLU A 82 -3.65 -6.83 13.50
N LEU A 83 -2.74 -5.92 13.21
CA LEU A 83 -1.39 -5.93 13.76
C LEU A 83 -1.46 -5.34 15.17
N THR A 84 -1.75 -6.20 16.14
CA THR A 84 -1.80 -5.80 17.56
C THR A 84 -0.42 -5.28 17.98
N PRO A 85 -0.28 -4.00 18.36
CA PRO A 85 1.02 -3.50 18.78
C PRO A 85 1.48 -4.24 20.04
N ALA A 86 2.76 -4.59 20.12
CA ALA A 86 3.34 -5.07 21.36
C ALA A 86 3.23 -3.94 22.42
N ALA A 87 3.14 -4.32 23.70
CA ALA A 87 2.96 -3.37 24.80
C ALA A 87 3.95 -2.20 24.72
N GLY A 88 3.45 -0.97 24.88
CA GLY A 88 4.25 0.26 24.76
C GLY A 88 3.40 1.48 24.38
N ASP A 89 4.05 2.61 24.18
CA ASP A 89 3.40 3.84 23.73
C ASP A 89 2.99 3.71 22.26
N ALA A 90 1.80 4.20 21.93
CA ALA A 90 1.28 4.24 20.57
C ALA A 90 0.78 5.66 20.25
N PRO A 91 0.75 6.06 18.97
CA PRO A 91 0.16 7.32 18.59
C PRO A 91 -1.32 7.37 19.04
N ALA A 92 -1.75 8.52 19.54
CA ALA A 92 -3.15 8.75 19.86
C ALA A 92 -4.05 8.53 18.62
N PRO A 93 -5.31 8.07 18.81
CA PRO A 93 -6.27 7.91 17.73
C PRO A 93 -6.39 9.15 16.86
N ARG A 94 -6.27 8.96 15.54
CA ARG A 94 -6.21 10.04 14.57
C ARG A 94 -6.64 9.63 13.17
N PHE A 95 -7.15 10.59 12.43
CA PHE A 95 -7.44 10.50 11.00
C PHE A 95 -6.68 11.60 10.24
N THR A 96 -6.65 11.53 8.91
CA THR A 96 -5.84 12.40 8.03
C THR A 96 -4.34 12.43 8.35
N ALA A 97 -3.84 11.43 9.09
CA ALA A 97 -2.40 11.24 9.20
C ALA A 97 -1.83 10.85 7.83
N ASN A 98 -0.60 11.27 7.57
CA ASN A 98 0.14 10.82 6.39
C ASN A 98 0.94 9.57 6.76
N GLY A 99 1.24 8.74 5.76
CA GLY A 99 2.03 7.52 5.94
C GLY A 99 3.01 7.34 4.78
N ILE A 100 4.25 6.94 5.10
CA ILE A 100 5.22 6.44 4.13
C ILE A 100 5.79 5.09 4.57
N TYR A 101 6.23 4.30 3.60
CA TYR A 101 6.95 3.07 3.86
C TYR A 101 8.46 3.33 3.82
N ASP A 102 9.17 2.94 4.88
CA ASP A 102 10.62 2.92 4.94
C ASP A 102 11.08 1.46 4.79
N ALA A 103 11.48 1.12 3.56
CA ALA A 103 11.88 -0.25 3.21
C ALA A 103 13.21 -0.67 3.85
N ALA A 104 14.10 0.29 4.16
CA ALA A 104 15.41 -0.02 4.73
C ALA A 104 15.29 -0.56 6.16
N GLU A 105 14.31 -0.06 6.90
CA GLU A 105 14.04 -0.42 8.30
C GLU A 105 12.72 -1.20 8.47
N HIS A 106 12.14 -1.67 7.36
CA HIS A 106 10.86 -2.40 7.28
C HIS A 106 9.75 -1.83 8.18
N ARG A 107 9.46 -0.53 8.03
CA ARG A 107 8.53 0.18 8.93
C ARG A 107 7.63 1.18 8.22
N MET A 108 6.48 1.44 8.83
CA MET A 108 5.60 2.56 8.47
C MET A 108 6.00 3.80 9.25
N ILE A 109 6.20 4.94 8.60
CA ILE A 109 6.35 6.23 9.28
C ILE A 109 5.06 7.02 9.09
N ILE A 110 4.48 7.52 10.19
CA ILE A 110 3.33 8.42 10.18
C ILE A 110 3.67 9.77 10.79
N TRP A 111 2.94 10.79 10.35
CA TRP A 111 2.98 12.10 10.98
C TRP A 111 1.67 12.85 10.82
N SER A 112 1.51 13.85 11.69
CA SER A 112 0.35 14.74 11.72
C SER A 112 -0.97 13.99 11.94
N GLY A 113 -2.06 14.56 11.45
CA GLY A 113 -3.43 14.07 11.63
C GLY A 113 -4.22 14.86 12.67
N GLN A 114 -5.49 14.50 12.78
CA GLN A 114 -6.45 15.11 13.68
C GLN A 114 -7.11 14.02 14.53
N GLY A 115 -7.32 14.33 15.81
CA GLY A 115 -8.14 13.55 16.74
C GLY A 115 -8.74 14.49 17.78
N ALA A 116 -8.45 14.25 19.06
CA ALA A 116 -8.79 15.18 20.15
C ALA A 116 -8.10 16.56 20.01
N SER A 117 -6.97 16.61 19.29
CA SER A 117 -6.26 17.83 18.90
C SER A 117 -5.69 17.66 17.48
N PHE A 118 -4.99 18.68 16.99
CA PHE A 118 -4.10 18.54 15.84
C PHE A 118 -2.75 18.02 16.30
N PHE A 119 -2.22 17.06 15.55
CA PHE A 119 -0.94 16.45 15.85
C PHE A 119 0.15 16.95 14.91
N ASN A 120 1.38 17.05 15.42
CA ASN A 120 2.59 17.34 14.66
C ASN A 120 3.73 16.34 14.95
N ASP A 121 3.51 15.37 15.83
CA ASP A 121 4.45 14.29 16.16
C ASP A 121 4.71 13.35 14.96
N VAL A 122 5.83 12.62 15.05
CA VAL A 122 6.28 11.62 14.06
C VAL A 122 6.48 10.29 14.77
N TRP A 123 5.90 9.23 14.22
CA TRP A 123 5.96 7.87 14.76
C TRP A 123 6.39 6.88 13.69
N ALA A 124 7.07 5.83 14.12
CA ALA A 124 7.39 4.67 13.30
C ALA A 124 6.73 3.41 13.87
N PHE A 125 6.12 2.60 13.02
CA PHE A 125 5.64 1.26 13.33
C PHE A 125 6.52 0.22 12.64
N ASP A 126 7.29 -0.53 13.42
CA ASP A 126 8.08 -1.66 12.97
C ASP A 126 7.13 -2.80 12.56
N LEU A 127 7.20 -3.23 11.29
CA LEU A 127 6.29 -4.23 10.72
C LEU A 127 6.74 -5.68 10.96
N ALA A 128 7.95 -5.89 11.49
CA ALA A 128 8.46 -7.19 11.87
C ALA A 128 8.09 -7.52 13.32
N ASN A 129 8.15 -6.52 14.20
CA ASN A 129 7.93 -6.68 15.64
C ASN A 129 6.56 -6.16 16.11
N ASN A 130 5.80 -5.50 15.24
CA ASN A 130 4.55 -4.81 15.56
C ASN A 130 4.71 -3.83 16.73
N THR A 131 5.73 -2.98 16.69
CA THR A 131 6.03 -2.03 17.77
C THR A 131 6.07 -0.60 17.28
N TRP A 132 5.52 0.30 18.09
CA TRP A 132 5.62 1.74 17.85
C TRP A 132 6.89 2.32 18.50
N ALA A 133 7.47 3.31 17.83
CA ALA A 133 8.51 4.19 18.36
C ALA A 133 8.19 5.63 17.99
N GLN A 134 8.20 6.53 18.97
CA GLN A 134 8.08 7.96 18.68
C GLN A 134 9.43 8.47 18.20
N LEU A 135 9.48 8.96 16.95
CA LEU A 135 10.68 9.54 16.37
C LEU A 135 10.82 11.02 16.73
N TRP A 136 9.69 11.71 16.90
CA TRP A 136 9.66 13.11 17.27
C TRP A 136 8.35 13.50 17.95
N HIS A 137 8.42 14.33 18.98
CA HIS A 137 7.29 15.06 19.54
C HIS A 137 7.51 16.55 19.31
N GLY A 138 6.46 17.26 18.89
CA GLY A 138 6.51 18.71 18.71
C GLY A 138 7.10 19.41 19.94
N ARG A 139 8.03 20.35 19.72
CA ARG A 139 8.27 21.36 20.76
C ARG A 139 7.06 22.27 20.79
N ASP A 140 6.55 22.55 21.99
CA ASP A 140 5.46 23.48 22.22
C ASP A 140 5.78 24.81 21.52
N PHE A 141 4.86 25.30 20.67
CA PHE A 141 4.89 26.66 20.13
C PHE A 141 3.96 27.55 20.95
#